data_AF-A0A843GEL4-F1
#
_entry.id   AF-A0A843GEL4-F1
#
_cell.length_a   1.000
_cell.length_b   1.000
_cell.length_c   1.000
_cell.angle_alpha   90.00
_cell.angle_beta   90.00
_cell.angle_gamma   90.00
#
_symmetry.space_group_name_H-M   'P 1'
#
loop_
_entity.id
_entity.type
_entity.pdbx_description
1 polymer ?
#
loop_
_entity_poly.entity_id
_entity_poly.type
_entity_poly.pdbx_seq_one_letter_code
_entity_poly.pdbx_strand_id
1 'polypeptide(L)'
;MAKLVTRTFNGTNVVCLVYDKTTNTTTEKEIYLSGKYDDEEKVEKAVVRYLKDTDYRFVAVLSFTDASELRGMSENKFRENSVVLDKETRKEL
;
A
#
# COMPACT_ATOMS: atom_id res chain seq x y z
N MET A 1 3.92 -9.78 -28.64
CA MET A 1 4.02 -9.58 -27.17
C MET A 1 2.62 -9.69 -26.59
N ALA A 2 2.44 -10.40 -25.48
CA ALA A 2 1.13 -10.47 -24.82
C ALA A 2 0.73 -9.07 -24.33
N LYS A 3 -0.52 -8.66 -24.57
CA LYS A 3 -1.04 -7.36 -24.10
C LYS A 3 -1.16 -7.42 -22.58
N LEU A 4 -0.57 -6.44 -21.89
CA LEU A 4 -0.66 -6.31 -20.44
C LEU A 4 -1.77 -5.33 -20.09
N VAL A 5 -2.53 -5.66 -19.05
CA VAL A 5 -3.36 -4.68 -18.35
C VAL A 5 -2.41 -3.91 -17.44
N THR A 6 -2.33 -2.60 -17.61
CA THR A 6 -1.41 -1.74 -16.85
C THR A 6 -2.16 -0.69 -16.06
N ARG A 7 -1.60 -0.31 -14.91
CA ARG A 7 -2.07 0.80 -14.08
C ARG A 7 -0.89 1.47 -13.41
N THR A 8 -0.89 2.79 -13.39
CA THR A 8 0.03 3.56 -12.56
C THR A 8 -0.48 3.59 -11.13
N PHE A 9 0.35 3.14 -10.20
CA PHE A 9 0.10 3.22 -8.77
C PHE A 9 0.84 4.41 -8.21
N ASN A 10 0.07 5.36 -7.67
CA ASN A 10 0.60 6.51 -6.93
C ASN A 10 0.45 6.20 -5.44
N GLY A 11 1.58 6.16 -4.74
CA GLY A 11 1.65 5.85 -3.32
C GLY A 11 2.80 6.57 -2.65
N THR A 12 3.07 6.17 -1.42
CA THR A 12 4.18 6.67 -0.62
C THR A 12 4.90 5.47 -0.01
N ASN A 13 6.20 5.37 -0.26
CA ASN A 13 7.08 4.44 0.44
C ASN A 13 7.46 5.07 1.77
N VAL A 14 7.30 4.32 2.86
CA VAL A 14 7.63 4.80 4.21
C VAL A 14 8.57 3.82 4.86
N VAL A 15 9.67 4.33 5.41
CA VAL A 15 10.51 3.61 6.36
C VAL A 15 10.08 4.08 7.74
N CYS A 16 9.59 3.16 8.56
CA CYS A 16 9.12 3.46 9.90
C CYS A 16 9.79 2.55 10.93
N LEU A 17 9.93 3.09 12.13
CA LEU A 17 10.33 2.35 13.30
C LEU A 17 9.08 1.73 13.93
N VAL A 18 9.10 0.41 14.14
CA VAL A 18 7.98 -0.33 14.74
C VAL A 18 8.48 -1.16 15.92
N TYR A 19 7.61 -1.30 16.92
CA TYR A 19 7.80 -2.23 18.01
C TYR A 19 7.04 -3.54 17.71
N ASP A 20 7.75 -4.66 17.73
CA ASP A 20 7.20 -5.99 17.56
C ASP A 20 6.74 -6.55 18.91
N LYS A 21 5.42 -6.78 19.05
CA LYS A 21 4.80 -7.29 20.28
C LYS A 21 5.17 -8.75 20.57
N THR A 22 5.61 -9.51 19.57
CA THR A 22 5.96 -10.93 19.71
C THR A 22 7.39 -11.09 20.20
N THR A 23 8.32 -10.33 19.65
CA THR A 23 9.75 -10.39 20.02
C THR A 23 10.14 -9.40 21.11
N ASN A 24 9.27 -8.43 21.43
CA ASN A 24 9.55 -7.30 22.31
C ASN A 24 10.74 -6.45 21.86
N THR A 25 10.97 -6.35 20.54
CA THR A 25 12.08 -5.58 19.97
C THR A 25 11.57 -4.48 19.06
N THR A 26 12.43 -3.49 18.81
CA THR A 26 12.14 -2.41 17.88
C THR A 26 12.95 -2.64 16.60
N THR A 27 12.28 -2.59 15.44
CA THR A 27 12.89 -2.83 14.13
C THR A 27 12.43 -1.80 13.12
N GLU A 28 13.24 -1.54 12.11
CA GLU A 28 12.82 -0.77 10.95
C GLU A 28 11.93 -1.62 10.03
N LYS A 29 10.97 -0.98 9.39
CA LYS A 29 10.05 -1.62 8.45
C LYS A 29 9.72 -0.71 7.29
N GLU A 30 9.86 -1.26 6.09
CA GLU A 30 9.41 -0.64 4.86
C GLU A 30 7.94 -0.99 4.61
N ILE A 31 7.12 0.02 4.36
CA ILE A 31 5.71 -0.13 4.01
C ILE A 31 5.38 0.69 2.76
N TYR A 32 4.47 0.15 1.96
CA TYR A 32 3.87 0.87 0.84
C TYR A 32 2.47 1.33 1.23
N LEU A 33 2.25 2.64 1.27
CA LEU A 33 0.94 3.23 1.50
C LEU A 33 0.33 3.64 0.16
N SER A 34 -0.92 3.24 -0.07
CA SER A 34 -1.69 3.74 -1.20
C SER A 34 -2.07 5.21 -1.00
N GLY A 35 -1.91 6.03 -2.03
CA GLY A 35 -2.12 7.48 -1.97
C GLY A 35 -0.83 8.24 -1.69
N LYS A 36 -0.80 9.50 -2.13
CA LYS A 36 0.32 10.41 -1.88
C LYS A 36 0.09 11.17 -0.58
N TYR A 37 1.16 11.32 0.20
CA TYR A 37 1.16 12.08 1.44
C TYR A 37 2.23 13.16 1.38
N ASP A 38 1.81 14.39 1.64
CA ASP A 38 2.61 15.61 1.59
C ASP A 38 3.09 16.08 2.97
N ASP A 39 2.62 15.41 4.03
CA ASP A 39 2.78 15.82 5.42
C ASP A 39 3.01 14.58 6.30
N GLU A 40 3.98 14.69 7.22
CA GLU A 40 4.40 13.60 8.09
C GLU A 40 3.26 13.13 9.02
N GLU A 41 2.46 14.04 9.58
CA GLU A 41 1.34 13.68 10.47
C GLU A 41 0.30 12.81 9.74
N LYS A 42 0.05 13.11 8.46
CA LYS A 42 -0.83 12.26 7.63
C LYS A 42 -0.20 10.89 7.36
N VAL A 43 1.12 10.83 7.14
CA VAL A 43 1.84 9.56 6.97
C VAL A 43 1.73 8.72 8.24
N GLU A 44 1.97 9.29 9.42
CA GLU A 44 1.88 8.58 10.70
C GLU A 44 0.49 7.97 10.91
N LYS A 45 -0.57 8.75 10.69
CA LYS A 45 -1.96 8.25 10.80
C LYS A 45 -2.22 7.09 9.83
N ALA A 46 -1.69 7.17 8.62
CA ALA A 46 -1.82 6.11 7.62
C ALA A 46 -1.01 4.85 8.00
N VAL A 47 0.21 5.02 8.54
CA VAL A 47 1.04 3.92 9.07
C VAL A 47 0.31 3.21 10.21
N VAL A 48 -0.21 3.96 11.19
CA VAL A 48 -0.96 3.40 12.33
C VAL A 48 -2.18 2.61 11.84
N ARG A 49 -2.90 3.13 10.85
CA ARG A 49 -4.04 2.43 10.25
C ARG A 49 -3.61 1.15 9.51
N TYR A 50 -2.50 1.20 8.78
CA TYR A 50 -1.93 0.06 8.06
C TYR A 50 -1.51 -1.06 9.02
N LEU A 51 -0.97 -0.72 10.19
CA LEU A 51 -0.49 -1.66 11.20
C LEU A 51 -1.57 -2.12 12.20
N LYS A 52 -2.80 -1.59 12.12
CA LYS A 52 -3.84 -1.76 13.15
C LYS A 52 -4.09 -3.23 13.53
N ASP A 53 -4.14 -4.11 12.53
CA ASP A 53 -4.47 -5.53 12.70
C ASP A 53 -3.21 -6.42 12.67
N THR A 54 -2.05 -5.85 13.01
CA THR A 54 -0.76 -6.55 13.04
C THR A 54 -0.15 -6.61 14.45
N ASP A 55 0.86 -7.47 14.62
CA ASP A 55 1.66 -7.55 15.85
C ASP A 55 2.66 -6.40 16.02
N TYR A 56 2.66 -5.44 15.10
CA TYR A 56 3.52 -4.27 15.17
C TYR A 56 2.78 -3.08 15.78
N ARG A 57 3.49 -2.28 16.57
CA ARG A 57 3.06 -0.98 17.04
C ARG A 57 3.95 0.09 16.43
N PHE A 58 3.33 1.09 15.80
CA PHE A 58 4.05 2.24 15.27
C PHE A 58 4.81 2.99 16.38
N VAL A 59 6.04 3.41 16.09
CA VAL A 59 6.88 4.22 16.98
C VAL A 59 7.15 5.59 16.36
N ALA A 60 7.73 5.62 15.15
CA ALA A 60 8.07 6.86 14.45
C ALA A 60 8.22 6.62 12.94
N VAL A 61 8.01 7.66 12.14
CA VAL A 61 8.44 7.68 10.74
C VAL A 61 9.91 8.07 10.69
N LEU A 62 10.72 7.34 9.92
CA LEU A 62 12.15 7.64 9.72
C LEU A 62 12.36 8.39 8.40
N SER A 63 11.64 7.98 7.36
CA SER A 63 11.59 8.69 6.08
C SER A 63 10.36 8.28 5.28
N PHE A 64 9.94 9.14 4.37
CA PHE A 64 8.91 8.81 3.39
C PHE A 64 9.22 9.46 2.04
N THR A 65 8.86 8.79 0.96
CA THR A 65 9.08 9.26 -0.41
C THR A 65 7.89 8.94 -1.30
N ASP A 66 7.61 9.85 -2.22
CA ASP A 66 6.61 9.65 -3.27
C ASP A 66 7.00 8.47 -4.16
N ALA A 67 6.05 7.55 -4.38
CA ALA A 67 6.20 6.42 -5.26
C ALA A 67 5.20 6.53 -6.42
N SER A 68 5.69 6.53 -7.66
CA SER A 68 4.86 6.44 -8.87
C SER A 68 5.39 5.31 -9.73
N GLU A 69 4.67 4.19 -9.78
CA GLU A 69 5.11 2.99 -10.47
C GLU A 69 4.06 2.50 -11.48
N LEU A 70 4.48 2.29 -12.74
CA LEU A 70 3.65 1.62 -13.74
C LEU A 70 3.78 0.11 -13.55
N ARG A 71 2.73 -0.54 -13.03
CA ARG A 71 2.68 -2.00 -12.93
C ARG A 71 1.74 -2.58 -13.96
N GLY A 72 2.04 -3.79 -14.42
CA GLY A 72 1.24 -4.53 -15.38
C GLY A 72 1.11 -6.00 -15.02
N MET A 73 0.02 -6.61 -15.47
CA MET A 73 -0.21 -8.05 -15.37
C MET A 73 -0.88 -8.59 -16.63
N SER A 74 -0.81 -9.90 -16.86
CA SER A 74 -1.47 -10.53 -18.01
C SER A 74 -3.00 -10.44 -17.88
N GLU A 75 -3.70 -10.40 -19.02
CA GLU A 75 -5.17 -10.36 -19.05
C GLU A 75 -5.80 -11.55 -18.30
N ASN A 76 -5.20 -12.75 -18.41
CA ASN A 76 -5.69 -13.93 -17.69
C ASN A 76 -5.60 -13.76 -16.17
N LYS A 77 -4.43 -13.32 -15.66
CA LYS A 77 -4.27 -13.08 -14.22
C LYS A 77 -5.18 -11.94 -13.74
N PHE A 78 -5.39 -10.91 -14.55
CA PHE A 78 -6.31 -9.83 -14.22
C PHE A 78 -7.74 -10.37 -14.10
N ARG A 79 -8.20 -11.16 -15.08
CA ARG A 79 -9.53 -11.76 -15.07
C ARG A 79 -9.75 -12.71 -13.88
N GLU A 80 -8.74 -13.50 -13.51
CA GLU A 80 -8.80 -14.42 -12.37
C GLU A 80 -8.96 -13.72 -11.00
N ASN A 81 -8.44 -12.50 -10.86
CA ASN A 81 -8.37 -11.78 -9.58
C ASN A 81 -9.27 -10.52 -9.56
N SER A 82 -10.09 -10.30 -10.58
CA SER A 82 -10.99 -9.15 -10.67
C SER A 82 -12.45 -9.57 -10.58
N VAL A 83 -13.29 -8.61 -10.17
CA VAL A 83 -14.74 -8.76 -10.14
C VAL A 83 -15.35 -8.11 -11.39
N VAL A 84 -16.48 -8.63 -11.84
CA VAL A 84 -17.20 -8.04 -12.96
C VAL A 84 -17.97 -6.83 -12.46
N LEU A 85 -17.83 -5.70 -13.17
CA LEU A 85 -18.49 -4.45 -12.79
C LEU A 85 -19.61 -4.11 -13.79
N ASP A 86 -20.67 -3.49 -13.29
CA ASP A 86 -21.69 -2.85 -14.11
C ASP A 86 -21.07 -1.65 -14.86
N LYS A 87 -21.34 -1.57 -16.17
CA LYS A 87 -20.68 -0.58 -17.03
C LYS A 87 -21.10 0.86 -16.72
N GLU A 88 -22.34 1.07 -16.27
CA GLU A 88 -22.89 2.40 -16.04
C GLU A 88 -22.59 2.90 -14.62
N THR A 89 -22.84 2.05 -13.63
CA THR A 89 -22.72 2.39 -12.20
C THR A 89 -21.34 2.12 -11.61
N ARG A 90 -20.51 1.31 -12.28
CA ARG A 90 -19.18 0.86 -11.83
C ARG A 90 -19.19 0.11 -10.50
N LYS A 91 -20.35 -0.41 -10.10
CA LYS A 91 -20.50 -1.29 -8.94
C LYS A 91 -20.24 -2.73 -9.35
N GLU A 92 -19.86 -3.56 -8.38
CA GLU A 92 -19.77 -5.01 -8.55
C GLU A 92 -21.13 -5.58 -8.94
N LEU A 93 -21.15 -6.48 -9.94
CA LEU A 93 -22.36 -7.19 -10.40
C LEU A 93 -22.74 -8.34 -9.47
#